data_AF-A0A945TNL0-F1
#
_entry.id   AF-A0A945TNL0-F1
#
_cell.length_a   1.000
_cell.length_b   1.000
_cell.length_c   1.000
_cell.angle_alpha   90.00
_cell.angle_beta   90.00
_cell.angle_gamma   90.00
#
_symmetry.space_group_name_H-M   'P 1'
#
loop_
_entity.id
_entity.type
_entity.pdbx_description
1 polymer ?
#
loop_
_entity_poly.entity_id
_entity_poly.type
_entity_poly.pdbx_seq_one_letter_code
_entity_poly.pdbx_strand_id
1 'polypeptide(L)' 'MNKALKGVRVIDVGQLVQGPQAGATLADMGAQVIKIE' A
#
# COMPACT_ATOMS: atom_id res chain seq x y z
N MET A 1 18.27 6.30 -0.69
CA MET A 1 17.89 5.52 0.51
C MET A 1 16.97 4.38 0.09
N ASN A 2 17.18 3.16 0.60
CA ASN A 2 16.35 1.99 0.30
C ASN A 2 15.18 1.94 1.29
N LYS A 3 13.94 2.19 0.84
CA LYS A 3 12.76 2.09 1.70
C LYS A 3 12.46 0.62 2.04
N ALA A 4 11.86 0.36 3.19
CA ALA A 4 11.67 -0.99 3.75
C ALA A 4 10.92 -1.95 2.83
N LEU A 5 9.94 -1.45 2.06
CA LEU A 5 9.10 -2.26 1.16
C LEU A 5 9.42 -2.05 -0.33
N LYS A 6 10.61 -1.53 -0.67
CA LYS A 6 10.98 -1.34 -2.07
C LYS A 6 10.91 -2.67 -2.83
N GLY A 7 10.14 -2.68 -3.92
CA GLY A 7 9.95 -3.86 -4.78
C GLY A 7 8.78 -4.76 -4.39
N VAL A 8 8.12 -4.49 -3.26
CA VAL A 8 6.89 -5.18 -2.88
C VAL A 8 5.70 -4.60 -3.65
N ARG A 9 4.86 -5.49 -4.20
CA ARG A 9 3.59 -5.13 -4.86
C ARG A 9 2.43 -5.58 -3.97
N VAL A 10 1.48 -4.68 -3.73
CA VAL A 10 0.32 -4.91 -2.87
C VAL A 10 -0.95 -4.62 -3.66
N ILE A 11 -1.93 -5.52 -3.58
CA ILE A 11 -3.28 -5.29 -4.06
C ILE A 11 -4.14 -4.92 -2.85
N ASP A 12 -4.71 -3.72 -2.87
CA ASP A 12 -5.62 -3.22 -1.84
C ASP A 12 -7.07 -3.41 -2.29
N VAL A 13 -7.77 -4.34 -1.62
CA VAL A 13 -9.21 -4.63 -1.77
C VAL A 13 -10.04 -4.12 -0.58
N GLY A 14 -9.43 -3.36 0.34
CA GLY A 14 -10.10 -2.86 1.52
C GLY A 14 -11.09 -1.74 1.20
N GLN A 15 -12.18 -1.64 1.95
CA GLN A 15 -13.19 -0.59 1.74
C GLN A 15 -13.20 0.43 2.87
N LEU A 16 -13.95 1.51 2.66
CA LEU A 16 -14.13 2.59 3.62
C LEU A 16 -12.78 3.19 4.05
N VAL A 17 -12.50 3.30 5.35
CA VAL A 17 -11.37 4.08 5.86
C VAL A 17 -10.13 3.21 6.12
N GLN A 18 -10.28 2.13 6.89
CA GLN A 18 -9.12 1.38 7.39
C GLN A 18 -8.37 0.62 6.29
N GLY A 19 -9.08 0.16 5.24
CA GLY A 19 -8.49 -0.53 4.09
C GLY A 19 -7.51 0.38 3.33
N PRO A 20 -8.00 1.49 2.73
CA PRO A 20 -7.16 2.48 2.08
C PRO A 20 -6.05 3.05 2.96
N GLN A 21 -6.29 3.23 4.27
CA GLN A 21 -5.25 3.71 5.19
C GLN A 21 -4.10 2.70 5.36
N ALA A 22 -4.41 1.41 5.42
CA ALA A 22 -3.38 0.37 5.44
C ALA A 22 -2.58 0.39 4.13
N GLY A 23 -3.26 0.51 2.98
CA GLY A 23 -2.60 0.66 1.67
C GLY A 23 -1.67 1.88 1.62
N ALA A 24 -2.14 3.04 2.07
CA ALA A 24 -1.33 4.26 2.11
C ALA A 24 -0.07 4.12 2.98
N THR A 25 -0.21 3.49 4.16
CA THR A 25 0.93 3.23 5.06
C THR A 25 1.99 2.36 4.37
N LEU A 26 1.58 1.33 3.62
CA LEU A 26 2.50 0.46 2.88
C LEU A 26 3.18 1.20 1.72
N ALA A 27 2.47 2.10 1.05
CA ALA A 27 3.04 2.95 0.00
C ALA A 27 4.11 3.90 0.55
N ASP A 28 3.89 4.49 1.73
CA ASP A 28 4.87 5.35 2.41
C ASP A 28 6.17 4.59 2.73
N MET A 29 6.04 3.31 3.07
CA MET A 29 7.16 2.39 3.29
C MET A 29 7.82 1.90 1.99
N GLY A 30 7.32 2.32 0.82
CA GLY A 30 7.95 2.09 -0.50
C GLY A 30 7.35 0.95 -1.31
N ALA A 31 6.20 0.40 -0.92
CA ALA A 31 5.48 -0.58 -1.72
C ALA A 31 4.79 0.08 -2.93
N GLN A 32 4.62 -0.68 -4.00
CA GLN A 32 3.72 -0.34 -5.10
C GLN A 32 2.32 -0.87 -4.77
N VAL A 33 1.40 0.01 -4.39
CA VAL A 33 0.03 -0.35 -3.99
C VAL A 33 -0.93 -0.08 -5.15
N ILE A 34 -1.74 -1.09 -5.51
CA ILE A 34 -2.77 -1.01 -6.55
C ILE A 34 -4.12 -1.13 -5.86
N LYS A 35 -4.95 -0.09 -6.00
CA LYS A 35 -6.31 -0.09 -5.46
C LYS A 35 -7.27 -0.79 -6.42
N ILE A 36 -8.12 -1.66 -5.88
CA ILE A 36 -9.28 -2.20 -6.60
C ILE A 36 -10.52 -1.48 -6.07
N GLU A 37 -11.30 -0.88 -6.99
CA GLU A 37 -12.59 -0.24 -6.73
C GLU A 37 -13.76 -1.19 -7.01
#